data_AF-A0A133RU03-F1
#
_entry.id   AF-A0A133RU03-F1
#
_cell.length_a   1.000
_cell.length_b   1.000
_cell.length_c   1.000
_cell.angle_alpha   90.00
_cell.angle_beta   90.00
_cell.angle_gamma   90.00
#
_symmetry.space_group_name_H-M   'P 1'
#
loop_
_entity.id
_entity.type
_entity.pdbx_description
1 polymer ?
#
loop_
_entity_poly.entity_id
_entity_poly.type
_entity_poly.pdbx_seq_one_letter_code
_entity_poly.pdbx_strand_id
1 'polypeptide(L)' 'MYQFSGQTKVRKVLAFRDKAPYGGSSAMPCGACREFLLELNTENKDAEFMMDYNIRKTVKVAELIPYWWGEERASKFNEQ' A
#
# COMPACT_ATOMS: atom_id res chain seq x y z
N MET A 1 -13.56 -5.27 3.41
CA MET A 1 -13.64 -3.84 3.04
C MET A 1 -14.33 -3.69 1.69
N TYR A 2 -13.70 -4.08 0.58
CA TYR A 2 -14.30 -3.95 -0.77
C TYR A 2 -15.67 -4.63 -0.95
N GLN A 3 -15.83 -5.88 -0.49
CA GLN A 3 -17.07 -6.66 -0.72
C GLN A 3 -18.35 -6.08 -0.12
N PHE A 4 -18.27 -5.22 0.89
CA PHE A 4 -19.47 -4.67 1.57
C PHE A 4 -19.52 -3.15 1.58
N SER A 5 -18.38 -2.45 1.57
CA SER A 5 -18.35 -0.99 1.62
C SER A 5 -18.05 -0.32 0.28
N GLY A 6 -17.56 -1.05 -0.72
CA GLY A 6 -17.11 -0.49 -2.00
C GLY A 6 -15.91 0.48 -1.88
N GLN A 7 -15.33 0.64 -0.68
CA GLN A 7 -14.21 1.55 -0.48
C GLN A 7 -12.92 0.93 -1.03
N THR A 8 -12.25 1.69 -1.92
CA THR A 8 -11.01 1.28 -2.59
C THR A 8 -9.81 2.15 -2.25
N LYS A 9 -10.03 3.35 -1.69
CA LYS A 9 -8.98 4.30 -1.34
C LYS A 9 -8.49 4.08 0.08
N VAL A 10 -7.20 3.85 0.23
CA VAL A 10 -6.52 3.60 1.50
C VAL A 10 -5.52 4.72 1.75
N ARG A 11 -5.53 5.29 2.96
CA ARG A 11 -4.58 6.35 3.33
C ARG A 11 -3.38 5.83 4.11
N LYS A 12 -3.62 4.94 5.07
CA LYS A 12 -2.60 4.44 5.99
C LYS A 12 -2.83 2.97 6.27
N VAL A 13 -1.75 2.20 6.29
CA VAL A 13 -1.76 0.78 6.60
C VAL A 13 -0.77 0.50 7.73
N LEU A 14 -1.28 -0.20 8.75
CA LEU A 14 -0.50 -0.71 9.85
C LEU A 14 -0.83 -2.19 9.99
N ALA A 15 0.21 -3.02 10.02
CA ALA A 15 0.05 -4.45 10.16
C ALA A 15 0.97 -4.95 11.29
N PHE A 16 0.41 -5.80 12.13
CA PHE A 16 1.10 -6.43 13.25
C PHE A 16 1.31 -7.91 12.93
N ARG A 17 2.43 -8.44 13.38
CA ARG A 17 2.63 -9.90 13.49
C ARG A 17 2.42 -10.29 14.95
N ASP A 18 3.40 -10.94 15.55
CA ASP A 18 3.54 -11.11 17.00
C ASP A 18 3.78 -9.77 17.73
N LYS A 19 4.37 -8.78 17.04
CA LYS A 19 4.60 -7.43 17.55
C LYS A 19 4.42 -6.33 16.49
N ALA A 20 4.44 -5.08 16.93
CA ALA A 20 4.39 -3.91 16.05
C ALA A 20 5.61 -3.84 15.12
N PRO A 21 5.52 -3.17 13.95
CA PRO A 21 6.68 -2.92 13.10
C PRO A 21 7.79 -2.18 13.87
N TYR A 22 9.03 -2.64 13.75
CA TYR A 22 10.19 -2.14 14.49
C TYR A 22 11.37 -1.81 13.56
N GLY A 23 11.08 -1.53 12.28
CA GLY A 23 12.09 -1.35 11.25
C GLY A 23 12.77 -2.66 10.82
N GLY A 24 13.73 -2.54 9.88
CA GLY A 24 14.56 -3.66 9.42
C GLY A 24 13.77 -4.86 8.87
N SER A 25 13.98 -6.03 9.47
CA SER A 25 13.47 -7.35 9.05
C SER A 25 11.99 -7.63 9.35
N SER A 26 11.20 -6.59 9.64
CA SER A 26 9.73 -6.67 9.80
C SER A 26 9.03 -7.43 8.64
N ALA A 27 9.67 -7.47 7.46
CA ALA A 27 9.16 -8.10 6.22
C ALA A 27 7.84 -7.51 5.71
N MET A 28 7.44 -6.37 6.26
CA MET A 28 6.23 -5.63 5.90
C MET A 28 6.58 -4.31 5.21
N PRO A 29 5.80 -3.91 4.18
CA PRO A 29 4.75 -4.69 3.52
C PRO A 29 5.30 -5.74 2.55
N CYS A 30 4.61 -6.88 2.39
CA CYS A 30 4.97 -7.91 1.40
C CYS A 30 4.62 -7.45 -0.04
N GLY A 31 5.22 -8.09 -1.04
CA GLY A 31 5.00 -7.73 -2.45
C GLY A 31 3.53 -7.80 -2.88
N ALA A 32 2.81 -8.85 -2.48
CA ALA A 32 1.39 -9.00 -2.82
C ALA A 32 0.51 -7.88 -2.27
N CYS A 33 0.78 -7.38 -1.05
CA CYS A 33 0.03 -6.25 -0.49
C CYS A 33 0.29 -4.94 -1.22
N ARG A 34 1.54 -4.73 -1.69
CA ARG A 34 1.90 -3.52 -2.46
C ARG A 34 1.16 -3.51 -3.80
N GLU A 35 1.17 -4.65 -4.50
CA GLU A 35 0.46 -4.84 -5.76
C GLU A 35 -1.05 -4.64 -5.59
N PHE A 36 -1.65 -5.36 -4.64
CA PHE A 36 -3.10 -5.34 -4.44
C PHE A 36 -3.65 -3.95 -4.14
N LEU A 37 -2.92 -3.10 -3.39
CA LEU A 37 -3.35 -1.73 -3.15
C LEU A 37 -3.46 -0.92 -4.45
N LEU A 38 -2.48 -1.06 -5.35
CA LEU A 38 -2.50 -0.36 -6.64
C LEU A 38 -3.55 -0.95 -7.59
N GLU A 39 -3.76 -2.26 -7.56
CA GLU A 39 -4.85 -2.91 -8.30
C GLU A 39 -6.25 -2.46 -7.84
N LEU A 40 -6.41 -2.17 -6.54
CA LEU A 40 -7.67 -1.67 -5.99
C LEU A 40 -7.98 -0.23 -6.40
N ASN A 41 -6.97 0.65 -6.35
CA ASN A 41 -7.08 2.05 -6.75
C ASN A 41 -5.68 2.65 -6.92
N THR A 42 -5.43 3.33 -8.02
CA THR A 42 -4.11 3.90 -8.29
C THR A 42 -3.75 5.09 -7.41
N GLU A 43 -4.72 5.77 -6.81
CA GLU A 43 -4.46 6.78 -5.78
C GLU A 43 -3.83 6.16 -4.52
N ASN A 44 -3.93 4.83 -4.34
CA ASN A 44 -3.26 4.15 -3.23
C ASN A 44 -1.73 4.15 -3.35
N LYS A 45 -1.17 4.64 -4.47
CA LYS A 45 0.27 4.94 -4.58
C LYS A 45 0.76 5.88 -3.46
N ASP A 46 -0.14 6.76 -2.97
CA ASP A 46 0.11 7.67 -1.87
C ASP A 46 -0.19 7.09 -0.48
N ALA A 47 -0.71 5.87 -0.41
CA ALA A 47 -0.96 5.22 0.87
C ALA A 47 0.35 4.96 1.63
N GLU A 48 0.34 5.18 2.94
CA GLU A 48 1.53 5.04 3.78
C GLU A 48 1.49 3.74 4.59
N PHE A 49 2.57 2.97 4.54
CA PHE A 49 2.81 1.84 5.42
C PHE A 49 3.66 2.26 6.63
N MET A 50 3.22 1.89 7.83
CA MET A 50 4.05 2.03 9.04
C MET A 50 5.18 0.99 9.03
N MET A 51 6.42 1.47 8.97
CA MET A 51 7.64 0.64 8.94
C MET A 51 8.26 0.46 10.32
N ASP A 52 8.21 1.50 11.14
CA ASP A 52 8.65 1.46 12.53
C ASP A 52 7.68 2.27 13.39
N TYR A 53 7.01 1.57 14.30
CA TYR A 53 5.98 2.15 15.15
C TYR A 53 6.55 3.10 16.20
N ASN A 54 7.74 2.82 16.74
CA ASN A 54 8.32 3.59 17.84
C ASN A 54 8.73 4.99 17.38
N ILE A 55 9.41 5.06 16.23
CA ILE A 55 9.84 6.33 15.63
C ILE A 55 8.84 6.90 14.62
N ARG A 56 7.68 6.26 14.46
CA ARG A 56 6.62 6.64 13.51
C ARG A 56 7.11 6.76 12.07
N LYS A 57 8.05 5.91 11.67
CA LYS A 57 8.57 5.88 10.31
C LYS A 57 7.54 5.25 9.37
N THR A 58 7.18 5.98 8.32
CA THR A 58 6.33 5.50 7.24
C THR A 58 7.08 5.42 5.92
N VAL A 59 6.48 4.75 4.94
CA VAL A 59 6.90 4.73 3.54
C VAL A 59 5.67 4.68 2.65
N LYS A 60 5.65 5.39 1.53
CA LYS A 60 4.56 5.30 0.56
C LYS A 60 4.63 4.03 -0.27
N VAL A 61 3.49 3.60 -0.82
CA VAL A 61 3.46 2.47 -1.77
C VAL A 61 4.33 2.76 -2.99
N ALA A 62 4.24 3.97 -3.55
CA ALA A 62 5.04 4.37 -4.71
C ALA A 62 6.56 4.25 -4.48
N GLU A 63 7.04 4.46 -3.25
CA GLU A 63 8.47 4.31 -2.93
C GLU A 63 8.91 2.84 -2.89
N LEU A 64 7.98 1.93 -2.65
CA LEU A 64 8.23 0.48 -2.55
C LEU A 64 8.09 -0.26 -3.89
N ILE A 65 7.41 0.36 -4.86
CA ILE A 65 7.20 -0.16 -6.23
C ILE A 65 7.17 1.00 -7.25
N PRO A 66 8.29 1.73 -7.43
CA PRO A 66 8.33 3.00 -8.17
C PRO A 66 8.03 2.90 -9.67
N TYR A 67 8.11 1.70 -10.25
CA TYR A 67 7.83 1.42 -11.65
C TYR A 67 6.76 0.34 -11.75
N TRP A 68 5.61 0.57 -11.11
CA TRP A 68 4.53 -0.40 -11.13
C TRP A 68 4.09 -0.67 -12.57
N TRP A 69 4.03 -1.95 -12.93
CA TRP A 69 3.74 -2.37 -14.30
C TRP A 69 2.28 -2.12 -14.71
N GLY A 70 1.37 -2.00 -13.72
CA GLY A 70 -0.07 -1.78 -13.95
C GLY A 70 -0.47 -0.36 -14.33
N GLU A 71 0.46 0.59 -14.39
CA GLU A 71 0.19 2.02 -14.65
C GLU A 71 -0.55 2.25 -15.98
N GLU A 72 -0.18 1.55 -17.05
CA GLU A 72 -0.86 1.70 -18.36
C GLU A 72 -2.29 1.16 -18.34
N ARG A 73 -2.54 0.08 -17.59
CA ARG A 73 -3.90 -0.45 -17.41
C ARG A 73 -4.74 0.54 -16.62
N ALA A 74 -4.16 1.10 -15.57
CA ALA A 74 -4.80 2.04 -14.67
C ALA A 74 -5.18 3.36 -15.33
N SER A 75 -4.32 3.92 -16.19
CA SER A 75 -4.61 5.18 -16.89
C SER A 75 -5.86 5.05 -17.76
N LYS A 76 -6.02 3.93 -18.47
CA LYS A 76 -7.19 3.64 -19.34
C LYS A 76 -8.51 3.56 -18.58
N PHE A 77 -8.50 3.18 -17.30
CA PHE A 77 -9.70 3.16 -16.46
C PHE A 77 -10.15 4.56 -16.03
N ASN A 78 -9.23 5.53 -15.92
CA ASN A 78 -9.53 6.88 -15.48
C ASN A 78 -9.93 7.81 -16.64
N GLU A 79 -9.81 7.35 -17.89
CA GLU A 79 -10.22 8.07 -19.11
C GLU A 79 -11.68 7.79 -19.50
N GLN A 80 -12.38 6.90 -18.78
CA GLN A 80 -13.81 6.58 -18.95
C GLN A 80 -14.65 7.27 -17.88
#